data_AF-A0A2V5Q380-F1
#
_entry.id   AF-A0A2V5Q380-F1
#
_cell.length_a   1.000
_cell.length_b   1.000
_cell.length_c   1.000
_cell.angle_alpha   90.00
_cell.angle_beta   90.00
_cell.angle_gamma   90.00
#
_symmetry.space_group_name_H-M   'P 1'
#
loop_
_entity.id
_entity.type
_entity.pdbx_description
1 polymer ?
#
loop_
_entity_poly.entity_id
_entity_poly.type
_entity_poly.pdbx_seq_one_letter_code
_entity_poly.pdbx_strand_id
1 'polypeptide(L)'
;RAVFLEYAWDMSWCDPCAADPLSTEELRSLGVFWLDEPSSAGRPAIRGATNAFATRMHLRYDGQHFPEDLVLQETADRNNFQARYVLRHPWQGNDECPATEEYRREVVRKQENEGRQLAQLTGWNINDVRAQMNLRGPNSQGECVPARRKQREREQGIH
;
A
#
# COMPACT_ATOMS: atom_id res chain seq x y z
N ARG A 1 -6.56 13.17 12.66
CA ARG A 1 -5.26 13.80 12.35
C ARG A 1 -4.55 12.90 11.36
N ALA A 2 -4.26 13.39 10.15
CA ALA A 2 -3.44 12.64 9.19
C ALA A 2 -2.82 13.61 8.20
N VAL A 3 -1.52 13.45 7.94
CA VAL A 3 -0.81 14.07 6.82
C VAL A 3 -0.24 12.93 6.00
N PHE A 4 -0.62 12.86 4.74
CA PHE A 4 -0.11 11.83 3.83
C PHE A 4 0.27 12.47 2.50
N LEU A 5 1.51 12.24 2.09
CA LEU A 5 2.00 12.63 0.78
C LEU A 5 1.77 11.47 -0.19
N GLU A 6 0.89 11.67 -1.16
CA GLU A 6 0.57 10.63 -2.15
C GLU A 6 1.67 10.51 -3.20
N TYR A 7 2.11 11.64 -3.75
CA TYR A 7 3.28 11.70 -4.63
C TYR A 7 3.94 13.07 -4.57
N ALA A 8 5.24 13.08 -4.86
CA ALA A 8 6.01 14.27 -5.16
C ALA A 8 6.93 13.94 -6.33
N TRP A 9 6.89 14.77 -7.37
CA TRP A 9 7.52 14.45 -8.65
C TRP A 9 8.15 15.70 -9.27
N ASP A 10 9.44 15.61 -9.59
CA ASP A 10 10.15 16.58 -10.41
C ASP A 10 9.73 16.43 -11.88
N MET A 11 9.01 17.43 -12.42
CA MET A 11 8.51 17.45 -13.80
C MET A 11 9.63 17.58 -14.85
N SER A 12 10.90 17.71 -14.43
CA SER A 12 12.05 17.73 -15.34
C SER A 12 12.53 16.33 -15.75
N TRP A 13 12.07 15.27 -15.07
CA TRP A 13 12.49 13.90 -15.32
C TRP A 13 11.33 12.90 -15.26
N CYS A 14 11.27 12.01 -16.25
CA CYS A 14 10.20 11.05 -16.40
C CYS A 14 10.72 9.65 -16.82
N ASP A 15 11.45 8.96 -15.94
CA ASP A 15 11.89 7.58 -16.21
C ASP A 15 12.07 6.73 -14.93
N PRO A 16 11.45 5.53 -14.82
CA PRO A 16 10.38 5.00 -15.66
C PRO A 16 9.02 5.57 -15.23
N CYS A 17 8.38 6.28 -16.15
CA CYS A 17 7.13 6.99 -15.87
C CYS A 17 5.89 6.11 -15.97
N ALA A 18 4.96 6.30 -15.03
CA ALA A 18 3.62 5.72 -15.09
C ALA A 18 2.67 6.48 -16.03
N ALA A 19 2.98 7.73 -16.38
CA ALA A 19 2.23 8.59 -17.30
C ALA A 19 3.15 9.68 -17.90
N ASP A 20 2.71 10.32 -18.98
CA ASP A 20 3.41 11.44 -19.60
C ASP A 20 3.47 12.67 -18.65
N PRO A 21 4.51 13.52 -18.74
CA PRO A 21 4.54 14.79 -18.02
C PRO A 21 3.37 15.70 -18.43
N LEU A 22 2.87 16.49 -17.48
CA LEU A 22 1.80 17.47 -17.72
C LEU A 22 2.20 18.49 -18.80
N SER A 23 1.25 18.88 -19.66
CA SER A 23 1.45 19.95 -20.64
C SER A 23 1.58 21.32 -19.98
N THR A 24 2.10 22.32 -20.72
CA THR A 24 2.17 23.70 -20.24
C THR A 24 0.78 24.26 -19.88
N GLU A 25 -0.25 23.91 -20.63
CA GLU A 25 -1.64 24.30 -20.35
C GLU A 25 -2.17 23.66 -19.07
N GLU A 26 -1.90 22.36 -18.86
CA GLU A 26 -2.27 21.66 -17.63
C GLU A 26 -1.57 22.25 -16.42
N LEU A 27 -0.28 22.58 -16.54
CA LEU A 27 0.47 23.25 -15.48
C LEU A 27 -0.09 24.65 -15.18
N ARG A 28 -0.48 25.42 -16.20
CA ARG A 28 -1.17 26.71 -15.99
C ARG A 28 -2.48 26.56 -15.23
N SER A 29 -3.25 25.50 -15.53
CA SER A 29 -4.49 25.21 -14.80
C SER A 29 -4.24 24.90 -13.32
N LEU A 30 -3.05 24.41 -12.97
CA LEU A 30 -2.59 24.18 -11.60
C LEU A 30 -1.99 25.44 -10.94
N GLY A 31 -1.98 26.59 -11.63
CA GLY A 31 -1.46 27.86 -11.12
C GLY A 31 0.02 28.10 -11.43
N VAL A 32 0.62 27.34 -12.35
CA VAL A 32 2.00 27.56 -12.79
C VAL A 32 2.04 28.64 -13.86
N PHE A 33 2.31 29.89 -13.46
CA PHE A 33 2.32 31.06 -14.36
C PHE A 33 3.73 31.60 -14.68
N TRP A 34 4.78 31.08 -14.04
CA TRP A 34 6.18 31.51 -14.23
C TRP A 34 6.90 30.79 -15.38
N LEU A 35 6.24 29.81 -16.00
CA LEU A 35 6.77 29.13 -17.17
C LEU A 35 6.29 29.88 -18.41
N ASP A 36 7.23 30.56 -19.08
CA ASP A 36 6.97 31.19 -20.37
C ASP A 36 6.66 30.13 -21.44
N GLU A 37 5.82 30.49 -22.42
CA GLU A 37 5.72 29.74 -23.69
C GLU A 37 7.13 29.49 -24.24
N PRO A 38 7.44 28.30 -24.79
CA PRO A 38 8.77 28.03 -25.30
C PRO A 38 9.14 29.10 -26.33
N SER A 39 10.07 29.98 -25.95
CA SER A 39 10.61 30.97 -26.87
C SER A 39 11.12 30.21 -28.10
N SER A 40 10.72 30.66 -29.28
CA SER A 40 11.14 30.19 -30.59
C SER A 40 12.63 30.43 -30.89
N ALA A 41 13.50 30.33 -29.87
CA ALA A 41 14.94 30.53 -29.94
C ALA A 41 15.66 29.18 -30.10
N GLY A 42 15.53 28.58 -31.27
CA GLY A 42 16.60 27.84 -31.97
C GLY A 42 17.29 26.65 -31.31
N ARG A 43 16.85 26.15 -30.15
CA ARG A 43 17.36 24.91 -29.54
C ARG A 43 16.21 23.91 -29.43
N PRO A 44 16.40 22.64 -29.85
CA PRO A 44 15.35 21.64 -29.72
C PRO A 44 15.05 21.47 -28.23
N ALA A 45 13.88 21.95 -27.80
CA ALA A 45 13.36 21.67 -26.48
C ALA A 45 13.28 20.14 -26.34
N ILE A 46 13.94 19.59 -25.32
CA ILE A 46 13.65 18.22 -24.90
C ILE A 46 12.18 18.27 -24.47
N ARG A 47 11.31 17.67 -25.28
CA ARG A 47 9.86 17.65 -25.03
C ARG A 47 9.64 17.10 -23.62
N GLY A 48 9.02 17.89 -22.74
CA GLY A 48 8.51 17.41 -21.46
C GLY A 48 9.36 17.66 -20.20
N ALA A 49 10.51 18.35 -20.28
CA ALA A 49 11.26 18.71 -19.07
C ALA A 49 10.89 20.12 -18.60
N THR A 50 10.04 20.19 -17.57
CA THR A 50 9.57 21.45 -16.99
C THR A 50 10.21 21.70 -15.63
N ASN A 51 10.72 22.91 -15.36
CA ASN A 51 11.25 23.26 -14.03
C ASN A 51 10.10 23.53 -13.04
N ALA A 52 9.37 22.48 -12.69
CA ALA A 52 8.29 22.47 -11.72
C ALA A 52 8.36 21.18 -10.90
N PHE A 53 7.98 21.28 -9.63
CA PHE A 53 7.90 20.14 -8.73
C PHE A 53 6.45 19.98 -8.27
N ALA A 54 5.80 18.89 -8.66
CA ALA A 54 4.40 18.64 -8.37
C ALA A 54 4.25 17.80 -7.10
N THR A 55 3.41 18.24 -6.17
CA THR A 55 3.16 17.57 -4.89
C THR A 55 1.66 17.36 -4.70
N ARG A 56 1.22 16.12 -4.45
CA ARG A 56 -0.15 15.82 -4.02
C ARG A 56 -0.15 15.34 -2.58
N MET A 57 -0.72 16.14 -1.70
CA MET A 57 -0.73 15.91 -0.26
C MET A 57 -2.16 15.98 0.28
N HIS A 58 -2.50 15.02 1.14
CA HIS A 58 -3.78 14.93 1.84
C HIS A 58 -3.59 15.31 3.30
N LEU A 59 -4.35 16.29 3.75
CA LEU A 59 -4.29 16.80 5.11
C LEU A 59 -5.68 16.73 5.76
N ARG A 60 -5.79 16.06 6.90
CA ARG A 60 -6.94 16.15 7.82
C ARG A 60 -6.47 16.69 9.15
N TYR A 61 -6.86 17.93 9.44
CA TYR A 61 -6.52 18.65 10.65
C TYR A 61 -7.76 19.20 11.36
N ASP A 62 -7.60 19.52 12.64
CA ASP A 62 -8.59 20.23 13.44
C ASP A 62 -7.85 21.30 14.25
N GLY A 63 -8.53 22.40 14.58
CA GLY A 63 -7.90 23.54 15.26
C GLY A 63 -7.46 23.27 16.70
N GLN A 64 -7.95 22.17 17.33
CA GLN A 64 -7.49 21.78 18.66
C GLN A 64 -6.12 21.11 18.63
N HIS A 65 -5.77 20.51 17.49
CA HIS A 65 -4.57 19.68 17.37
C HIS A 65 -3.57 20.18 16.32
N PHE A 66 -3.96 21.17 15.53
CA PHE A 66 -3.11 21.93 14.61
C PHE A 66 -3.38 23.42 14.85
N PRO A 67 -2.79 23.99 15.92
CA PRO A 67 -3.01 25.39 16.28
C PRO A 67 -2.31 26.37 15.34
N GLU A 68 -1.44 25.87 14.46
CA GLU A 68 -0.68 26.66 13.48
C GLU A 68 -0.99 26.20 12.05
N ASP A 69 -0.93 27.15 11.12
CA ASP A 69 -1.10 26.90 9.69
C ASP A 69 0.00 25.98 9.15
N LEU A 70 -0.32 25.24 8.09
CA LEU A 70 0.66 24.40 7.42
C LEU A 70 1.69 25.26 6.68
N VAL A 71 2.94 25.17 7.10
CA VAL A 71 4.07 25.81 6.42
C VAL A 71 4.84 24.77 5.61
N LEU A 72 5.06 25.04 4.33
CA LEU A 72 5.88 24.20 3.45
C LEU A 72 7.29 24.80 3.37
N GLN A 73 8.31 23.95 3.54
CA GLN A 73 9.70 24.31 3.38
C GLN A 73 10.27 23.60 2.16
N GLU A 74 10.81 24.37 1.22
CA GLU A 74 11.53 23.82 0.07
C GLU A 74 12.88 23.26 0.53
N THR A 75 13.21 22.05 0.07
CA THR A 75 14.51 21.41 0.29
C THR A 75 15.34 21.46 -0.99
N ALA A 76 16.67 21.48 -0.85
CA ALA A 76 17.58 21.34 -1.99
C ALA A 76 17.64 19.91 -2.54
N ASP A 77 17.07 18.94 -1.81
CA ASP A 77 17.03 17.55 -2.20
C ASP A 77 16.05 17.32 -3.36
N ARG A 78 16.58 16.88 -4.50
CA ARG A 78 15.82 16.48 -5.70
C ARG A 78 15.97 15.00 -6.03
N ASN A 79 16.40 14.19 -5.05
CA ASN A 79 16.53 12.76 -5.26
C ASN A 79 15.16 12.13 -5.50
N ASN A 80 15.09 11.25 -6.48
CA ASN A 80 13.89 10.47 -6.72
C ASN A 80 13.69 9.44 -5.61
N PHE A 81 12.49 9.46 -5.03
CA PHE A 81 12.03 8.42 -4.14
C PHE A 81 10.89 7.65 -4.82
N GLN A 82 10.96 6.32 -4.79
CA GLN A 82 9.88 5.47 -5.27
C GLN A 82 9.27 4.73 -4.08
N ALA A 83 7.99 5.00 -3.80
CA ALA A 83 7.23 4.18 -2.87
C ALA A 83 6.71 2.94 -3.62
N ARG A 84 7.04 1.74 -3.11
CA ARG A 84 6.48 0.48 -3.62
C ARG A 84 5.50 -0.10 -2.61
N TYR A 85 4.24 -0.24 -3.02
CA TYR A 85 3.26 -0.99 -2.27
C TYR A 85 3.27 -2.46 -2.73
N VAL A 86 3.51 -3.40 -1.81
CA VAL A 86 3.56 -4.84 -2.11
C VAL A 86 2.42 -5.55 -1.39
N LEU A 87 1.38 -5.92 -2.13
CA LEU A 87 0.32 -6.78 -1.64
C LEU A 87 0.83 -8.23 -1.57
N ARG A 88 0.76 -8.82 -0.37
CA ARG A 88 1.09 -10.23 -0.15
C ARG A 88 -0.18 -11.00 0.14
N HIS A 89 -0.37 -12.13 -0.54
CA HIS A 89 -1.47 -13.04 -0.26
C HIS A 89 -0.98 -14.18 0.64
N PRO A 90 -1.70 -14.53 1.72
CA PRO A 90 -1.39 -15.71 2.51
C PRO A 90 -1.42 -16.97 1.64
N TRP A 91 -0.49 -17.87 1.90
CA TRP A 91 -0.45 -19.17 1.25
C TRP A 91 -1.62 -20.04 1.72
N GLN A 92 -2.30 -20.71 0.78
CA GLN A 92 -3.55 -21.48 1.00
C GLN A 92 -3.38 -22.99 0.84
N GLY A 93 -2.13 -23.49 0.83
CA GLY A 93 -1.88 -24.92 0.65
C GLY A 93 -2.07 -25.75 1.92
N ASN A 94 -1.71 -27.03 1.80
CA ASN A 94 -1.95 -28.06 2.81
C ASN A 94 -1.02 -27.98 4.04
N ASP A 95 -1.34 -28.74 5.08
CA ASP A 95 -0.57 -28.79 6.33
C ASP A 95 0.53 -29.86 6.32
N GLU A 96 1.01 -30.26 5.13
CA GLU A 96 2.05 -31.30 5.00
C GLU A 96 3.42 -30.82 5.52
N CYS A 97 3.63 -29.51 5.60
CA CYS A 97 4.83 -28.91 6.17
C CYS A 97 4.59 -28.60 7.67
N PRO A 98 5.45 -29.08 8.60
CA PRO A 98 5.35 -28.74 10.02
C PRO A 98 5.40 -27.24 10.32
N ALA A 99 6.03 -26.44 9.45
CA ALA A 99 6.11 -24.98 9.60
C ALA A 99 4.79 -24.25 9.32
N THR A 100 3.78 -24.93 8.76
CA THR A 100 2.51 -24.30 8.36
C THR A 100 1.72 -23.76 9.55
N GLU A 101 1.76 -24.44 10.70
CA GLU A 101 1.03 -23.98 11.89
C GLU A 101 1.59 -22.65 12.43
N GLU A 102 2.92 -22.56 12.55
CA GLU A 102 3.60 -21.34 12.96
C GLU A 102 3.35 -20.20 11.95
N TYR A 103 3.48 -20.50 10.65
CA TYR A 103 3.17 -19.55 9.58
C TYR A 103 1.75 -18.98 9.69
N ARG A 104 0.72 -19.82 9.90
CA ARG A 104 -0.67 -19.35 10.00
C ARG A 104 -0.87 -18.47 11.24
N ARG A 105 -0.24 -18.79 12.38
CA ARG A 105 -0.27 -17.94 13.58
C ARG A 105 0.38 -16.58 13.31
N GLU A 106 1.49 -16.55 12.57
CA GLU A 106 2.13 -15.31 12.16
C GLU A 106 1.26 -14.45 11.25
N VAL A 107 0.56 -15.08 10.29
CA VAL A 107 -0.34 -14.37 9.36
C VAL A 107 -1.45 -13.67 10.15
N VAL A 108 -2.13 -14.38 11.06
CA VAL A 108 -3.19 -13.78 11.89
C VAL A 108 -2.63 -12.62 12.73
N ARG A 109 -1.44 -12.78 13.33
CA ARG A 109 -0.78 -11.72 14.10
C ARG A 109 -0.47 -10.48 13.24
N LYS A 110 0.03 -10.68 12.01
CA LYS A 110 0.34 -9.59 11.08
C LYS A 110 -0.93 -8.85 10.65
N GLN A 111 -1.96 -9.59 10.25
CA GLN A 111 -3.23 -9.00 9.83
C GLN A 111 -3.93 -8.24 10.96
N GLU A 112 -3.86 -8.73 12.20
CA GLU A 112 -4.38 -8.00 13.37
C GLU A 112 -3.58 -6.71 13.64
N ASN A 113 -2.26 -6.69 13.44
CA ASN A 113 -1.47 -5.45 13.49
C ASN A 113 -1.87 -4.47 12.39
N GLU A 114 -2.04 -4.96 11.16
CA GLU A 114 -2.48 -4.17 10.00
C GLU A 114 -3.86 -3.56 10.25
N GLY A 115 -4.81 -4.34 10.77
CA GLY A 115 -6.15 -3.87 11.13
C GLY A 115 -6.12 -2.78 12.20
N ARG A 116 -5.28 -2.92 13.24
CA ARG A 116 -5.09 -1.88 14.25
C ARG A 116 -4.48 -0.60 13.67
N GLN A 117 -3.47 -0.72 12.82
CA GLN A 117 -2.86 0.43 12.15
C GLN A 117 -3.87 1.14 11.25
N LEU A 118 -4.65 0.38 10.47
CA LEU A 118 -5.71 0.95 9.63
C LEU A 118 -6.69 1.76 10.48
N ALA A 119 -7.23 1.17 11.54
CA ALA A 119 -8.17 1.85 12.44
C ALA A 119 -7.55 3.12 13.07
N GLN A 120 -6.28 3.07 13.46
CA GLN A 120 -5.58 4.22 14.02
C GLN A 120 -5.40 5.36 13.00
N LEU A 121 -5.06 5.02 11.76
CA LEU A 121 -4.81 6.00 10.69
C LEU A 121 -6.12 6.62 10.16
N THR A 122 -7.19 5.82 10.06
CA THR A 122 -8.46 6.26 9.47
C THR A 122 -9.49 6.74 10.49
N GLY A 123 -9.35 6.36 11.75
CA GLY A 123 -10.36 6.56 12.80
C GLY A 123 -11.55 5.60 12.69
N TRP A 124 -11.46 4.55 11.86
CA TRP A 124 -12.53 3.55 11.73
C TRP A 124 -12.66 2.71 12.99
N ASN A 125 -13.87 2.21 13.25
CA ASN A 125 -14.09 1.28 14.37
C ASN A 125 -13.31 -0.01 14.12
N ILE A 126 -12.44 -0.38 15.06
CA ILE A 126 -11.59 -1.57 14.93
C ILE A 126 -12.39 -2.88 14.78
N ASN A 127 -13.61 -2.95 15.34
CA ASN A 127 -14.44 -4.14 15.22
C ASN A 127 -15.00 -4.31 13.81
N ASP A 128 -15.35 -3.19 13.15
CA ASP A 128 -15.80 -3.21 11.75
C ASP A 128 -14.65 -3.58 10.81
N VAL A 129 -13.45 -3.04 11.06
CA VAL A 129 -12.22 -3.41 10.33
C VAL A 129 -11.93 -4.90 10.46
N ARG A 130 -11.94 -5.45 11.67
CA ARG A 130 -11.71 -6.89 11.90
C ARG A 130 -12.75 -7.76 11.22
N ALA A 131 -14.01 -7.34 11.22
CA ALA A 131 -15.09 -8.05 10.54
C ALA A 131 -14.88 -8.07 9.02
N GLN A 132 -14.52 -6.93 8.42
CA GLN A 132 -14.28 -6.82 6.98
C GLN A 132 -13.04 -7.58 6.52
N MET A 133 -11.97 -7.57 7.32
CA MET A 133 -10.75 -8.34 7.07
C MET A 133 -10.94 -9.85 7.31
N ASN A 134 -12.12 -10.27 7.78
CA ASN A 134 -12.43 -11.65 8.17
C ASN A 134 -11.38 -12.22 9.16
N LEU A 135 -10.92 -11.40 10.11
CA LEU A 135 -9.95 -11.81 11.15
C LEU A 135 -10.57 -12.64 12.26
N ARG A 136 -11.80 -13.14 12.04
CA ARG A 136 -12.27 -14.30 12.79
C ARG A 136 -11.29 -15.41 12.44
N GLY A 137 -10.46 -15.77 13.41
CA GLY A 137 -9.39 -16.76 13.28
C GLY A 137 -9.85 -17.99 12.52
N PRO A 138 -8.91 -18.73 11.91
CA PRO A 138 -9.19 -19.74 10.90
C PRO A 138 -10.40 -20.55 11.31
N ASN A 139 -11.48 -20.42 10.52
CA ASN A 139 -12.69 -21.19 10.74
C ASN A 139 -12.29 -22.65 10.90
N SER A 140 -12.45 -23.10 12.14
CA SER A 140 -12.54 -24.47 12.60
C SER A 140 -13.71 -25.18 11.91
N GLN A 141 -13.55 -25.44 10.61
CA GLN A 141 -14.41 -26.28 9.78
C GLN A 141 -13.59 -27.08 8.74
N GLY A 142 -12.30 -27.26 8.99
CA GLY A 142 -11.59 -28.44 8.50
C GLY A 142 -11.61 -29.46 9.63
N GLU A 143 -12.70 -30.23 9.76
CA GLU A 143 -12.65 -31.47 10.52
C GLU A 143 -11.50 -32.30 9.94
N CYS A 144 -10.40 -32.45 10.69
CA CYS A 144 -9.53 -33.60 10.51
C CYS A 144 -10.38 -34.82 10.85
N VAL A 145 -11.08 -35.37 9.85
CA VAL A 145 -11.64 -36.72 9.94
C VAL A 145 -10.43 -37.65 10.07
N PRO A 146 -10.20 -38.29 11.21
CA PRO A 146 -9.10 -39.24 11.32
C PRO A 146 -9.38 -40.36 10.31
N ALA A 147 -8.42 -40.58 9.41
CA ALA A 147 -8.49 -41.69 8.47
C ALA A 147 -8.71 -42.97 9.28
N ARG A 148 -9.90 -43.56 9.20
CA ARG A 148 -10.17 -44.90 9.74
C ARG A 148 -9.19 -45.84 9.04
N ARG A 149 -8.12 -46.23 9.74
CA ARG A 149 -7.35 -47.43 9.42
C ARG A 149 -8.36 -48.57 9.39
N LYS A 150 -8.70 -49.08 8.20
CA LYS A 150 -9.35 -50.38 8.07
C LYS A 150 -8.38 -51.42 8.60
N GLN A 151 -8.56 -51.79 9.87
CA GLN A 151 -7.94 -52.96 10.45
C GLN A 151 -8.58 -54.16 9.75
N ARG A 152 -7.93 -54.66 8.70
CA ARG A 152 -8.22 -56.00 8.17
C ARG A 152 -7.74 -56.97 9.22
N GLU A 153 -8.64 -57.41 10.09
CA GLU A 153 -8.47 -58.65 10.83
C GLU A 153 -8.35 -59.78 9.80
N ARG A 154 -7.14 -60.33 9.66
CA ARG A 154 -6.94 -61.66 9.11
C ARG A 154 -7.14 -62.61 10.28
N GLU A 155 -8.31 -63.22 10.38
CA GLU A 155 -8.45 -64.45 11.16
C GLU A 155 -7.54 -65.51 10.55
N GLN A 156 -6.50 -65.88 11.28
CA GLN A 156 -5.81 -67.16 11.14
C GLN A 156 -6.22 -68.03 12.32
N GLY A 157 -6.87 -69.14 12.03
CA GLY A 157 -7.04 -70.34 12.87
C GLY A 157 -7.53 -71.43 11.91
N ILE A 158 -6.81 -72.51 11.61
CA ILE A 158 -6.26 -73.57 12.47
C ILE A 158 -7.32 -74.10 13.44
N HIS A 159 -8.24 -74.93 12.92
CA HIS A 159 -8.25 -76.38 13.16
C HIS A 159 -9.23 -77.09 12.21
#